data_AF-A0A6G3WMC1-F1
#
_entry.id   AF-A0A6G3WMC1-F1
#
_cell.length_a   1.000
_cell.length_b   1.000
_cell.length_c   1.000
_cell.angle_alpha   90.00
_cell.angle_beta   90.00
_cell.angle_gamma   90.00
#
_symmetry.space_group_name_H-M   'P 1'
#
loop_
_entity.id
_entity.type
_entity.pdbx_description
1 polymer ?
#
loop_
_entity_poly.entity_id
_entity_poly.type
_entity_poly.pdbx_seq_one_letter_code
_entity_poly.pdbx_strand_id
1 'polypeptide(L)' 'AGHFAYVSSRSVYAYPAAPGVDENGPLVAGASPDDGADVPYDRAKRGGELAALDAFGDRALLARAGLIIGPWEN' A
#
# COMPACT_ATOMS: atom_id res chain seq x y z
N ALA A 1 16.44 16.34 0.02
CA ALA A 1 16.81 14.94 -0.29
C ALA A 1 16.69 14.10 0.99
N GLY A 2 16.33 12.82 0.90
CA GLY A 2 16.22 11.92 2.07
C GLY A 2 14.86 11.29 2.34
N HIS A 3 13.83 11.54 1.53
CA HIS A 3 12.53 10.88 1.62
C HIS A 3 12.40 9.77 0.58
N PHE A 4 11.64 8.73 0.89
CA PHE A 4 11.29 7.65 -0.02
C PHE A 4 9.77 7.59 -0.19
N ALA A 5 9.28 7.68 -1.42
CA ALA A 5 7.85 7.56 -1.71
C ALA A 5 7.55 6.17 -2.28
N TYR A 6 6.66 5.43 -1.61
CA TYR A 6 6.15 4.15 -2.10
C TYR A 6 4.75 4.35 -2.70
N VAL A 7 4.60 4.04 -3.98
CA VAL A 7 3.30 4.05 -4.67
C VAL A 7 2.55 2.76 -4.31
N SER A 8 1.73 2.86 -3.27
CA SER A 8 0.84 1.81 -2.78
C SER A 8 -0.49 1.81 -3.56
N SER A 9 -1.51 1.17 -3.00
CA SER A 9 -2.87 1.08 -3.56
C SER A 9 -3.89 1.14 -2.44
N ARG A 10 -5.08 1.67 -2.72
CA ARG A 10 -6.22 1.62 -1.80
C ARG A 10 -6.64 0.19 -1.43
N SER A 11 -6.22 -0.81 -2.19
CA SER A 11 -6.52 -2.21 -1.92
C SER A 11 -5.87 -2.74 -0.63
N VAL A 12 -4.98 -1.99 0.01
CA VAL A 12 -4.41 -2.38 1.32
C VAL A 12 -5.40 -2.22 2.48
N TYR A 13 -6.54 -1.55 2.28
CA TYR A 13 -7.60 -1.51 3.29
C TYR A 13 -8.38 -2.83 3.32
N ALA A 14 -8.77 -3.27 4.51
CA ALA A 14 -9.57 -4.45 4.72
C ALA A 14 -10.90 -4.34 3.95
N TYR A 15 -11.28 -5.43 3.28
CA TYR A 15 -12.51 -5.50 2.51
C TYR A 15 -13.65 -6.15 3.33
N PRO A 16 -14.89 -5.63 3.27
CA PRO A 16 -15.29 -4.43 2.54
C PRO A 16 -14.89 -3.15 3.28
N ALA A 17 -14.34 -2.17 2.53
CA ALA A 17 -14.01 -0.86 3.09
C ALA A 17 -15.28 0.01 3.19
N ALA A 18 -15.47 0.67 4.33
CA ALA A 18 -16.57 1.62 4.50
C ALA A 18 -16.37 2.87 3.61
N PRO A 19 -17.44 3.56 3.19
CA PRO A 19 -17.33 4.86 2.56
C PRO A 19 -16.64 5.87 3.48
N GLY A 20 -15.77 6.71 2.92
CA GLY A 20 -15.08 7.77 3.67
C GLY A 20 -13.94 7.30 4.58
N VAL A 21 -13.47 6.06 4.46
CA VAL A 21 -12.27 5.58 5.16
C VAL A 21 -11.07 6.47 4.84
N ASP A 22 -10.39 6.92 5.89
CA ASP A 22 -9.16 7.69 5.86
C ASP A 22 -7.92 6.79 5.95
N GLU A 23 -6.74 7.39 6.13
CA GLU A 23 -5.46 6.69 6.24
C GLU A 23 -5.35 5.74 7.43
N ASN A 24 -6.23 5.91 8.44
CA ASN A 24 -6.29 5.10 9.65
C ASN A 24 -7.27 3.92 9.52
N GLY A 25 -7.86 3.73 8.33
CA GLY A 25 -8.72 2.60 8.04
C GLY A 25 -8.07 1.25 8.34
N PRO A 26 -8.88 0.22 8.67
CA PRO A 26 -8.36 -1.12 8.91
C PRO A 26 -7.64 -1.62 7.66
N LEU A 27 -6.46 -2.22 7.85
CA LEU A 27 -5.62 -2.73 6.77
C LEU A 27 -5.72 -4.25 6.64
N VAL A 28 -5.34 -4.76 5.47
CA VAL A 28 -5.24 -6.21 5.21
C VAL A 28 -4.29 -6.84 6.22
N ALA A 29 -4.77 -7.89 6.87
CA ALA A 29 -4.03 -8.63 7.89
C ALA A 29 -3.10 -9.68 7.26
N GLY A 30 -2.05 -10.03 8.01
CA GLY A 30 -1.17 -11.16 7.68
C GLY A 30 -0.19 -10.93 6.53
N ALA A 31 -0.14 -9.73 5.95
CA ALA A 31 0.91 -9.35 4.99
C ALA A 31 2.28 -9.23 5.69
N SER A 32 3.35 -9.57 4.98
CA SER A 32 4.73 -9.51 5.47
C SER A 32 5.61 -8.69 4.52
N PRO A 33 6.61 -7.94 5.01
CA PRO A 33 7.65 -7.36 4.15
C PRO A 33 8.48 -8.43 3.42
N ASP A 34 8.50 -9.66 3.93
CA ASP A 34 9.21 -10.81 3.35
C ASP A 34 8.30 -11.67 2.43
N ASP A 35 7.05 -11.25 2.19
CA ASP A 35 6.17 -11.98 1.28
C ASP A 35 6.79 -12.02 -0.13
N GLY A 36 6.82 -13.22 -0.72
CA GLY A 36 7.29 -13.41 -2.09
C GLY A 36 6.29 -12.91 -3.15
N ALA A 37 6.63 -13.11 -4.42
CA ALA A 37 5.78 -12.65 -5.53
C ALA A 37 4.42 -13.36 -5.64
N ASP A 38 4.25 -14.51 -4.97
CA ASP A 38 3.05 -15.35 -5.05
C ASP A 38 2.08 -15.08 -3.88
N VAL A 39 1.73 -13.80 -3.70
CA VAL A 39 0.67 -13.39 -2.76
C VAL A 39 -0.36 -12.51 -3.47
N PRO A 40 -1.62 -12.52 -3.00
CA PRO A 40 -2.66 -11.60 -3.47
C PRO A 40 -2.18 -10.15 -3.50
N TYR A 41 -2.66 -9.39 -4.50
CA TYR A 41 -2.19 -8.02 -4.78
C TYR A 41 -2.27 -7.07 -3.58
N ASP A 42 -3.33 -7.19 -2.79
CA ASP A 42 -3.56 -6.42 -1.57
C ASP A 42 -2.49 -6.71 -0.51
N ARG A 43 -2.17 -7.99 -0.29
CA ARG A 43 -1.05 -8.43 0.56
C ARG A 43 0.29 -7.98 0.02
N ALA A 44 0.54 -8.11 -1.28
CA ALA A 44 1.78 -7.67 -1.92
C ALA A 44 2.01 -6.17 -1.69
N LYS A 45 0.97 -5.34 -1.89
CA LYS A 45 1.05 -3.90 -1.64
C LYS A 45 1.25 -3.58 -0.16
N ARG A 46 0.56 -4.29 0.73
CA ARG A 46 0.74 -4.08 2.17
C ARG A 46 2.13 -4.50 2.66
N GLY A 47 2.67 -5.61 2.14
CA GLY A 47 4.05 -6.03 2.38
C GLY A 47 5.08 -4.99 1.95
N GLY A 48 4.88 -4.40 0.76
CA GLY A 48 5.71 -3.29 0.29
C GLY A 48 5.64 -2.03 1.16
N GLU A 49 4.47 -1.70 1.72
CA GLU A 49 4.35 -0.61 2.71
C GLU A 49 5.16 -0.90 3.97
N LEU A 50 5.08 -2.13 4.49
CA LEU A 50 5.84 -2.56 5.68
C LEU A 50 7.35 -2.48 5.41
N ALA A 51 7.81 -2.99 4.26
CA ALA A 51 9.22 -2.92 3.88
C ALA A 51 9.72 -1.47 3.74
N ALA A 52 8.89 -0.57 3.18
CA ALA A 52 9.24 0.84 3.07
C ALA A 52 9.33 1.53 4.44
N LEU A 53 8.40 1.22 5.36
CA LEU A 53 8.43 1.73 6.73
C LEU A 53 9.65 1.19 7.50
N ASP A 54 9.97 -0.10 7.36
CA ASP A 54 11.12 -0.71 8.04
C ASP A 54 12.46 -0.11 7.56
N ALA A 55 12.59 0.15 6.26
CA ALA A 55 13.82 0.68 5.67
C ALA A 55 14.00 2.20 5.87
N PHE A 56 12.91 2.97 5.85
CA PHE A 56 12.98 4.43 5.80
C PHE A 56 12.34 5.15 7.00
N GLY A 57 11.55 4.46 7.82
CA GLY A 57 10.84 5.03 8.97
C GLY A 57 9.97 6.22 8.58
N ASP A 58 10.03 7.29 9.36
CA ASP A 58 9.29 8.55 9.15
C ASP A 58 9.61 9.27 7.83
N ARG A 59 10.67 8.83 7.13
CA ARG A 59 11.03 9.38 5.81
C ARG A 59 10.28 8.67 4.68
N ALA A 60 9.51 7.62 4.97
CA ALA A 60 8.64 6.96 4.01
C ALA A 60 7.32 7.74 3.83
N LEU A 61 6.93 7.97 2.58
CA LEU A 61 5.59 8.42 2.20
C LEU A 61 4.86 7.28 1.50
N LEU A 62 3.71 6.87 2.03
CA LEU A 62 2.87 5.83 1.44
C LEU A 62 1.72 6.46 0.65
N ALA A 63 1.80 6.42 -0.68
CA ALA A 63 0.75 6.95 -1.55
C ALA A 63 -0.24 5.84 -1.95
N ARG A 64 -1.36 5.72 -1.23
CA ARG A 64 -2.40 4.70 -1.48
C ARG A 64 -3.36 5.12 -2.59
N ALA A 65 -2.91 4.97 -3.83
CA ALA A 65 -3.68 5.40 -4.99
C ALA A 65 -5.01 4.64 -5.13
N GLY A 66 -6.06 5.35 -5.54
CA GLY A 66 -7.31 4.76 -5.96
C GLY A 66 -7.25 4.19 -7.38
N LEU A 67 -8.40 4.19 -8.07
CA LEU A 67 -8.42 3.91 -9.50
C LEU A 67 -7.66 5.02 -10.23
N ILE A 68 -6.66 4.64 -11.03
CA ILE A 68 -5.89 5.54 -11.90
C ILE A 68 -6.43 5.35 -13.31
N ILE A 69 -6.74 6.46 -13.99
CA ILE A 69 -7.20 6.51 -15.38
C ILE A 69 -6.41 7.60 -16.13
N GLY A 70 -6.26 7.47 -17.45
CA GLY A 70 -5.59 8.46 -18.28
C GLY A 70 -4.72 7.87 -19.40
N PRO A 71 -3.84 8.68 -20.03
CA PRO A 71 -2.95 8.19 -21.09
C PRO A 71 -2.18 6.93 -20.67
N TRP A 72 -2.09 5.96 -21.58
CA TRP A 72 -1.49 4.63 -21.36
C TRP A 72 -2.31 3.68 -20.48
N GLU A 73 -3.59 3.97 -20.24
CA GLU A 73 -4.53 2.95 -19.81
C GLU A 73 -4.93 2.07 -21.02
N ASN A 74 -4.36 0.85 -21.08
CA ASN A 74 -4.55 -0.18 -22.13
C ASN A 74 -3.78 0.01 -23.44
#